data_AF-A0A1G5H2X8-F1
#
_entry.id   AF-A0A1G5H2X8-F1
#
_cell.length_a   1.000
_cell.length_b   1.000
_cell.length_c   1.000
_cell.angle_alpha   90.00
_cell.angle_beta   90.00
_cell.angle_gamma   90.00
#
_symmetry.space_group_name_H-M   'P 1'
#
loop_
_entity.id
_entity.type
_entity.pdbx_description
1 polymer ?
#
loop_
_entity_poly.entity_id
_entity_poly.type
_entity_poly.pdbx_seq_one_letter_code
_entity_poly.pdbx_strand_id
1 'polypeptide(L)' 'MSQEVLERRSELLKKNIHQMLVQDNQHGISRQDNMFLQQMIKELHQTSHELNTMSNEESSQD' A
#
# COMPACT_ATOMS: atom_id res chain seq x y z
N MET A 1 -9.16 0.30 -12.84
CA MET A 1 -8.48 -0.95 -12.42
C MET A 1 -9.54 -1.89 -11.89
N SER A 2 -9.39 -3.21 -12.03
CA SER A 2 -10.31 -4.15 -11.36
C SER A 2 -9.97 -4.22 -9.86
N GLN A 3 -10.96 -4.57 -9.05
CA GLN A 3 -10.78 -4.76 -7.61
C GLN A 3 -9.65 -5.76 -7.29
N GLU A 4 -9.60 -6.89 -8.01
CA GLU A 4 -8.55 -7.91 -7.87
C GLU A 4 -7.12 -7.32 -8.06
N VAL A 5 -6.94 -6.40 -9.01
CA VAL A 5 -5.66 -5.74 -9.24
C VAL A 5 -5.28 -4.83 -8.07
N LEU A 6 -6.25 -4.11 -7.51
CA LEU A 6 -6.02 -3.23 -6.36
C LEU A 6 -5.73 -4.02 -5.08
N GLU A 7 -6.44 -5.13 -4.86
CA GLU A 7 -6.17 -6.06 -3.76
C GLU A 7 -4.76 -6.62 -3.87
N ARG A 8 -4.38 -7.09 -5.07
CA ARG A 8 -3.04 -7.60 -5.31
C ARG A 8 -1.94 -6.55 -5.10
N ARG A 9 -2.18 -5.32 -5.56
CA ARG A 9 -1.27 -4.19 -5.32
C ARG A 9 -1.12 -3.90 -3.83
N SER A 10 -2.23 -3.90 -3.08
CA SER A 10 -2.25 -3.69 -1.63
C SER A 10 -1.41 -4.75 -0.89
N GLU A 11 -1.55 -6.02 -1.25
CA GLU A 11 -0.73 -7.11 -0.67
C GLU A 11 0.77 -6.93 -0.92
N LEU A 12 1.15 -6.61 -2.16
CA LEU A 12 2.55 -6.40 -2.53
C LEU A 12 3.15 -5.21 -1.79
N LEU A 13 2.42 -4.10 -1.70
CA LEU A 13 2.86 -2.92 -0.95
C LEU A 13 3.05 -3.23 0.52
N LYS A 14 2.08 -3.91 1.17
CA LYS A 14 2.20 -4.34 2.57
C LYS A 14 3.43 -5.21 2.81
N LYS A 15 3.68 -6.19 1.93
CA LYS A 15 4.86 -7.07 2.01
C LYS A 15 6.17 -6.29 1.90
N ASN A 16 6.28 -5.39 0.92
CA ASN A 16 7.49 -4.62 0.69
C ASN A 16 7.76 -3.61 1.81
N ILE A 17 6.71 -2.91 2.28
CA ILE A 17 6.78 -2.00 3.44
C ILE A 17 7.27 -2.76 4.67
N HIS A 18 6.69 -3.94 4.94
CA HIS A 18 7.10 -4.76 6.09
C HIS A 18 8.58 -5.15 6.01
N GLN A 19 9.06 -5.59 4.84
CA GLN A 19 10.48 -5.94 4.65
C GLN A 19 11.40 -4.74 4.91
N MET A 20 11.06 -3.55 4.41
CA MET A 20 11.86 -2.35 4.64
C MET A 20 11.83 -1.89 6.09
N LEU A 21 10.71 -2.02 6.79
CA LEU A 21 10.63 -1.72 8.22
C LEU A 21 11.48 -2.67 9.05
N VAL A 22 11.50 -3.97 8.71
CA VAL A 22 12.39 -4.93 9.37
C VAL A 22 13.85 -4.55 9.15
N GLN A 23 14.22 -4.15 7.92
CA GLN A 23 15.58 -3.69 7.62
C GLN A 23 15.95 -2.42 8.41
N ASP A 24 15.06 -1.43 8.45
CA ASP A 24 15.26 -0.17 9.18
C ASP A 24 15.43 -0.42 10.69
N ASN A 25 14.58 -1.27 11.26
CA ASN A 25 14.65 -1.60 12.67
C ASN A 25 15.92 -2.37 13.06
N GLN A 26 16.49 -3.16 12.15
CA GLN A 26 17.68 -3.97 12.43
C GLN A 26 19.00 -3.21 12.18
N HIS A 27 19.08 -2.46 11.08
CA HIS A 27 20.34 -1.90 10.60
C HIS A 27 20.24 -0.40 10.27
N GLY A 28 19.05 0.19 10.35
CA GLY A 28 18.72 1.46 9.72
C GLY A 28 18.61 1.34 8.20
N ILE A 29 17.93 2.30 7.58
CA ILE A 29 17.93 2.47 6.11
C ILE A 29 18.51 3.82 5.70
N SER A 30 18.97 3.89 4.45
CA SER A 30 19.47 5.15 3.89
C SER A 30 18.34 6.18 3.76
N ARG A 31 18.69 7.46 3.63
CA ARG A 31 17.70 8.52 3.34
C ARG A 31 16.91 8.22 2.06
N GLN A 32 17.55 7.65 1.05
CA GLN A 32 16.90 7.28 -0.21
C GLN A 32 15.87 6.17 -0.02
N ASP A 33 16.25 5.12 0.71
CA ASP A 33 15.35 4.01 1.04
C ASP A 33 14.20 4.49 1.92
N ASN A 34 14.45 5.42 2.84
CA ASN A 34 13.40 6.04 3.65
C ASN A 34 12.40 6.81 2.76
N MET A 35 12.87 7.59 1.78
CA MET A 35 11.99 8.27 0.83
C MET A 35 11.16 7.26 0.01
N PHE A 36 11.76 6.14 -0.40
CA PHE A 36 11.06 5.09 -1.12
C PHE A 36 10.00 4.39 -0.24
N LEU A 37 10.33 4.10 1.02
CA LEU A 37 9.39 3.57 2.00
C LEU A 37 8.18 4.50 2.20
N GLN A 38 8.42 5.80 2.37
CA GLN A 38 7.35 6.79 2.49
C GLN A 38 6.47 6.85 1.22
N GLN A 39 7.06 6.68 0.04
CA GLN A 39 6.30 6.62 -1.21
C GLN A 39 5.40 5.38 -1.28
N MET A 40 5.89 4.21 -0.87
CA MET A 40 5.09 2.99 -0.83
C MET A 40 3.94 3.09 0.18
N ILE A 41 4.15 3.73 1.34
CA ILE A 41 3.08 3.96 2.33
C ILE A 41 1.98 4.84 1.73
N LYS A 42 2.35 5.93 1.03
CA LYS A 42 1.37 6.79 0.34
C LYS A 42 0.59 6.01 -0.72
N GLU A 43 1.28 5.18 -1.49
CA GLU A 43 0.67 4.34 -2.51
C GLU A 43 -0.30 3.31 -1.92
N LEU A 44 0.03 2.75 -0.75
CA LEU A 44 -0.86 1.83 -0.03
C LEU A 44 -2.14 2.54 0.43
N HIS A 45 -2.02 3.76 0.96
CA HIS A 45 -3.20 4.56 1.33
C HIS A 45 -4.06 4.90 0.11
N GLN A 46 -3.45 5.29 -1.00
CA GLN A 46 -4.17 5.57 -2.24
C GLN A 46 -4.92 4.31 -2.74
N THR A 47 -4.24 3.16 -2.76
CA THR A 47 -4.84 1.88 -3.16
C THR A 47 -5.99 1.48 -2.24
N SER A 48 -5.83 1.69 -0.93
CA SER A 48 -6.88 1.39 0.06
C SER A 48 -8.09 2.32 -0.09
N HIS A 49 -7.86 3.60 -0.41
CA HIS A 49 -8.93 4.54 -0.73
C HIS A 49 -9.70 4.11 -1.99
N GLU A 50 -9.00 3.75 -3.06
CA GLU A 50 -9.63 3.26 -4.30
C GLU A 50 -10.48 2.00 -4.04
N LEU A 51 -9.99 1.04 -3.27
CA LEU A 51 -10.76 -0.15 -2.87
C LEU A 51 -12.03 0.22 -2.10
N ASN A 52 -11.93 1.10 -1.11
CA ASN A 52 -13.08 1.53 -0.31
C ASN A 52 -14.12 2.27 -1.15
N THR A 53 -13.69 3.12 -2.08
CA THR A 53 -14.60 3.80 -3.00
C THR A 53 -15.36 2.80 -3.86
N MET A 54 -14.68 1.77 -4.41
CA MET A 54 -15.32 0.73 -5.22
C MET A 54 -16.35 -0.07 -4.41
N SER A 55 -16.03 -0.47 -3.18
CA SER A 55 -16.97 -1.20 -2.31
C SER A 55 -18.18 -0.35 -1.89
N ASN A 56 -18.02 0.96 -1.72
CA ASN A 56 -19.11 1.88 -1.40
C ASN A 56 -20.03 2.16 -2.60
N GLU A 57 -19.48 2.17 -3.82
CA GLU A 57 -20.27 2.29 -5.05
C GLU A 57 -21.16 1.06 -5.27
N GLU A 58 -20.67 -0.15 -4.97
CA GLU A 58 -21.46 -1.39 -5.03
C GLU A 58 -22.57 -1.42 -3.98
N SER A 59 -22.33 -0.88 -2.77
CA SER A 59 -23.30 -0.84 -1.67
C SER A 59 -24.42 0.20 -1.86
N SER A 60 -24.32 1.07 -2.88
CA SER A 60 -25.27 2.15 -3.15
C SER A 60 -26.19 1.87 -4.36
N GLN A 61 -26.16 0.64 -4.91
CA GLN A 61 -26.97 0.21 -6.05
C GLN A 61 -28.15 -0.70 -5.69
N ASP A 62 -28.38 -0.98 -4.40
CA ASP A 62 -29.58 -1.63 -3.86
C ASP A 62 -30.62 -0.60 -3.35
#